data_AF-A0A7D6I805-F1
#
_entry.id   AF-A0A7D6I805-F1
#
_cell.length_a   1.000
_cell.length_b   1.000
_cell.length_c   1.000
_cell.angle_alpha   90.00
_cell.angle_beta   90.00
_cell.angle_gamma   90.00
#
_symmetry.space_group_name_H-M   'P 1'
#
loop_
_entity.id
_entity.type
_entity.pdbx_description
1 polymer ?
#
loop_
_entity_poly.entity_id
_entity_poly.type
_entity_poly.pdbx_seq_one_letter_code
_entity_poly.pdbx_strand_id
1 'polypeptide(L)'
;MSVRKATSILLTALAVGAVAACGASPFGVRSDTATSILPVGTTAPLSPSVPPVSAEAAAAGLVDVRSVVPDAVIDLRYATTDNFTHTQLYPADARCLVHQSMAHGLESAAAALRPQGQVLVFWDCYRPHDVQVKMYQVVPNPAWVARPGPYATSHEAGRSVDVTFTSSQQPCPTERHAGYFCLADMGTDFDDFTDRAKAFATKDVGPAAYANRVRLRDAMNYGGLSVYSGEWWHFDGPGAAVQRPILDVPVD
;
A
#
# COMPACT_ATOMS: atom_id res chain seq x y z
N MET A 1 8.08 -63.39 -7.62
CA MET A 1 9.51 -63.56 -7.28
C MET A 1 10.07 -62.17 -6.96
N SER A 2 10.01 -61.71 -5.71
CA SER A 2 11.13 -61.71 -4.72
C SER A 2 12.46 -61.31 -5.40
N VAL A 3 13.11 -60.20 -5.07
CA VAL A 3 13.89 -60.01 -3.82
C VAL A 3 14.03 -58.52 -3.47
N ARG A 4 13.89 -58.22 -2.16
CA ARG A 4 14.13 -56.93 -1.50
C ARG A 4 15.64 -56.62 -1.41
N LYS A 5 16.07 -55.38 -1.59
CA LYS A 5 17.42 -54.92 -1.18
C LYS A 5 17.33 -53.97 0.01
N ALA A 6 18.31 -54.12 0.89
CA ALA A 6 18.28 -53.82 2.30
C ALA A 6 18.77 -52.41 2.65
N THR A 7 18.25 -51.93 3.78
CA THR A 7 18.62 -50.76 4.56
C THR A 7 20.01 -50.91 5.20
N SER A 8 20.76 -49.82 5.36
CA SER A 8 21.75 -49.68 6.44
C SER A 8 21.81 -48.25 6.92
N ILE A 9 21.38 -48.08 8.17
CA ILE A 9 21.47 -46.90 9.02
C ILE A 9 22.71 -47.12 9.89
N LEU A 10 23.60 -46.14 9.98
CA LEU A 10 24.65 -46.12 11.00
C LEU A 10 24.40 -44.93 11.93
N LEU A 11 23.99 -45.27 13.15
CA LEU A 11 23.83 -44.40 14.31
C LEU A 11 25.12 -44.52 15.13
N THR A 12 25.78 -43.41 15.45
CA THR A 12 26.87 -43.40 16.45
C THR A 12 26.48 -42.51 17.62
N ALA A 13 26.58 -43.08 18.82
CA ALA A 13 26.06 -42.58 20.07
C ALA A 13 27.06 -41.72 20.87
N LEU A 14 26.48 -41.00 21.84
CA LEU A 14 27.02 -40.11 22.87
C LEU A 14 28.30 -40.58 23.59
N ALA A 15 29.07 -39.59 24.07
CA ALA A 15 29.78 -39.68 25.35
C ALA A 15 29.52 -38.41 26.19
N VAL A 16 29.05 -38.66 27.42
CA VAL A 16 28.80 -37.69 28.51
C VAL A 16 30.05 -37.62 29.38
N GLY A 17 30.40 -36.43 29.88
CA GLY A 17 31.37 -36.25 30.94
C GLY A 17 31.05 -35.01 31.78
N ALA A 18 30.54 -35.21 32.99
CA ALA A 18 30.59 -34.28 34.12
C ALA A 18 31.69 -34.80 35.08
N VAL A 19 32.37 -34.02 35.94
CA VAL A 19 31.90 -33.53 37.25
C VAL A 19 33.04 -32.71 37.93
N ALA A 20 32.66 -31.67 38.71
CA ALA A 20 33.29 -31.08 39.93
C ALA A 20 34.66 -30.34 39.85
N ALA A 21 35.02 -29.37 40.71
CA ALA A 21 34.35 -28.54 41.72
C ALA A 21 35.35 -27.46 42.24
N CYS A 22 34.79 -26.41 42.86
CA CYS A 22 35.32 -25.51 43.91
C CYS A 22 36.77 -25.00 43.91
N GLY A 23 36.90 -23.66 43.93
CA GLY A 23 38.04 -22.93 44.49
C GLY A 23 37.70 -21.46 44.69
N ALA A 24 37.50 -21.04 45.95
CA ALA A 24 37.30 -19.66 46.37
C ALA A 24 38.61 -19.10 46.97
N SER A 25 38.95 -17.84 46.69
CA SER A 25 39.70 -16.92 47.57
C SER A 25 39.99 -15.56 46.90
N PRO A 26 40.29 -14.49 47.68
CA PRO A 26 39.63 -13.20 47.51
C PRO A 26 40.57 -12.00 47.30
N PHE A 27 39.97 -10.80 47.32
CA PHE A 27 40.52 -9.45 47.47
C PHE A 27 40.94 -8.68 46.21
N GLY A 28 40.30 -7.52 46.02
CA GLY A 28 41.05 -6.31 45.66
C GLY A 28 40.37 -5.26 44.79
N VAL A 29 39.60 -4.37 45.43
CA VAL A 29 39.54 -2.90 45.20
C VAL A 29 39.07 -2.37 43.83
N ARG A 30 37.93 -1.65 43.81
CA ARG A 30 37.88 -0.17 43.66
C ARG A 30 36.43 0.33 43.66
N SER A 31 36.22 1.45 44.34
CA SER A 31 35.00 2.25 44.32
C SER A 31 34.68 2.70 42.90
N ASP A 32 33.52 2.30 42.39
CA ASP A 32 32.88 2.97 41.27
C ASP A 32 31.92 4.02 41.81
N THR A 33 32.20 5.26 41.46
CA THR A 33 31.31 6.42 41.62
C THR A 33 29.97 6.12 40.94
N ALA A 34 28.89 6.14 41.72
CA ALA A 34 27.53 6.04 41.21
C ALA A 34 27.17 7.31 40.44
N THR A 35 27.34 7.28 39.12
CA THR A 35 26.78 8.31 38.22
C THR A 35 25.29 7.99 38.04
N SER A 36 24.44 8.79 38.66
CA SER A 36 22.99 8.78 38.41
C SER A 36 22.74 9.20 36.96
N ILE A 37 22.43 8.23 36.09
CA ILE A 37 21.94 8.49 34.75
C ILE A 37 20.44 8.71 34.86
N LEU A 38 20.00 9.97 34.82
CA LEU A 38 18.60 10.31 34.64
C LEU A 38 18.16 9.82 33.25
N PRO A 39 17.03 9.11 33.10
CA PRO A 39 16.51 8.80 31.79
C PRO A 39 16.06 10.12 31.16
N VAL A 40 16.75 10.54 30.10
CA VAL A 40 16.23 11.56 29.20
C VAL A 40 14.99 10.95 28.56
N GLY A 41 13.83 11.34 29.07
CA GLY A 41 12.56 11.06 28.44
C GLY A 41 12.53 11.80 27.11
N THR A 42 12.97 11.13 26.04
CA THR A 42 12.74 11.58 24.67
C THR A 42 11.25 11.43 24.40
N THR A 43 10.46 12.45 24.76
CA THR A 43 9.12 12.60 24.19
C THR A 43 9.30 12.93 22.72
N ALA A 44 9.29 11.88 21.88
CA ALA A 44 9.12 12.06 20.45
C ALA A 44 7.85 12.90 20.22
N PRO A 45 7.87 13.91 19.34
CA PRO A 45 6.67 14.67 19.04
C PRO A 45 5.61 13.72 18.49
N LEU A 46 4.42 13.73 19.11
CA LEU A 46 3.25 13.05 18.60
C LEU A 46 2.98 13.61 17.21
N SER A 47 3.09 12.76 16.18
CA SER A 47 2.57 13.09 14.85
C SER A 47 1.14 13.63 15.02
N PRO A 48 0.77 14.76 14.40
CA PRO A 48 -0.59 15.28 14.54
C PRO A 48 -1.56 14.17 14.12
N SER A 49 -2.48 13.84 15.03
CA SER A 49 -3.49 12.82 14.78
C SER A 49 -4.30 13.20 13.54
N VAL A 50 -4.53 12.25 12.63
CA VAL A 50 -5.39 12.43 11.46
C VAL A 50 -6.77 12.92 11.92
N PRO A 51 -7.28 14.06 11.41
CA PRO A 51 -8.59 14.57 11.79
C PRO A 51 -9.70 13.54 11.51
N PRO A 52 -10.79 13.51 12.29
CA PRO A 52 -11.93 12.68 11.96
C PRO A 52 -12.48 13.03 10.57
N VAL A 53 -13.10 12.05 9.90
CA VAL A 53 -13.87 12.28 8.67
C VAL A 53 -15.24 12.90 9.00
N SER A 54 -15.95 13.38 7.98
CA SER A 54 -17.33 13.88 8.13
C SER A 54 -18.27 12.81 8.71
N ALA A 55 -19.40 13.23 9.28
CA ALA A 55 -20.38 12.31 9.85
C ALA A 55 -20.96 11.37 8.77
N GLU A 56 -21.14 11.89 7.57
CA GLU A 56 -21.61 11.18 6.38
C GLU A 56 -20.60 10.10 5.96
N ALA A 57 -19.31 10.45 5.88
CA ALA A 57 -18.24 9.50 5.59
C ALA A 57 -18.14 8.40 6.65
N ALA A 58 -18.17 8.78 7.94
CA ALA A 58 -18.15 7.82 9.03
C ALA A 58 -19.36 6.87 8.99
N ALA A 59 -20.56 7.40 8.70
CA ALA A 59 -21.78 6.59 8.57
C ALA A 59 -21.72 5.61 7.38
N ALA A 60 -21.04 5.99 6.30
CA ALA A 60 -20.74 5.12 5.15
C ALA A 60 -19.61 4.11 5.43
N GLY A 61 -18.99 4.16 6.61
CA GLY A 61 -17.86 3.29 6.99
C GLY A 61 -16.56 3.68 6.28
N LEU A 62 -16.45 4.91 5.78
CA LEU A 62 -15.24 5.45 5.20
C LEU A 62 -14.31 5.98 6.29
N VAL A 63 -13.00 5.80 6.08
CA VAL A 63 -11.92 6.31 6.92
C VAL A 63 -10.87 6.97 6.03
N ASP A 64 -10.10 7.89 6.58
CA ASP A 64 -8.93 8.44 5.89
C ASP A 64 -7.83 7.39 5.83
N VAL A 65 -7.24 7.18 4.66
CA VAL A 65 -6.18 6.18 4.51
C VAL A 65 -5.00 6.42 5.44
N ARG A 66 -4.70 7.68 5.81
CA ARG A 66 -3.60 8.00 6.74
C ARG A 66 -3.86 7.53 8.16
N SER A 67 -5.11 7.26 8.56
CA SER A 67 -5.38 6.61 9.84
C SER A 67 -5.04 5.11 9.83
N VAL A 68 -4.84 4.51 8.65
CA VAL A 68 -4.49 3.11 8.44
C VAL A 68 -3.02 2.95 8.05
N VAL A 69 -2.54 3.80 7.14
CA VAL A 69 -1.17 3.83 6.61
C VAL A 69 -0.61 5.23 6.88
N PRO A 70 -0.03 5.48 8.08
CA PRO A 70 0.36 6.83 8.50
C PRO A 70 1.40 7.52 7.64
N ASP A 71 2.23 6.74 6.95
CA ASP A 71 3.26 7.19 6.03
C ASP A 71 2.75 7.35 4.58
N ALA A 72 1.47 7.07 4.30
CA ALA A 72 0.89 7.17 2.95
C ALA A 72 1.14 8.55 2.31
N VAL A 73 1.71 8.52 1.11
CA VAL A 73 1.81 9.69 0.25
C VAL A 73 0.49 9.84 -0.48
N ILE A 74 -0.12 11.02 -0.37
CA ILE A 74 -1.41 11.33 -1.01
C ILE A 74 -1.12 12.28 -2.16
N ASP A 75 -1.44 11.82 -3.36
CA ASP A 75 -1.22 12.51 -4.63
C ASP A 75 -2.49 12.37 -5.48
N LEU A 76 -3.64 12.77 -4.92
CA LEU A 76 -4.95 12.56 -5.57
C LEU A 76 -5.00 13.27 -6.91
N ARG A 77 -4.88 12.52 -8.02
CA ARG A 77 -4.74 13.08 -9.37
C ARG A 77 -5.97 13.87 -9.80
N TYR A 78 -7.13 13.41 -9.37
CA TYR A 78 -8.41 14.07 -9.61
C TYR A 78 -8.65 15.32 -8.75
N ALA A 79 -7.82 15.59 -7.73
CA ALA A 79 -7.79 16.88 -7.02
C ALA A 79 -6.92 17.94 -7.73
N THR A 80 -6.33 17.60 -8.88
CA THR A 80 -5.49 18.48 -9.70
C THR A 80 -5.97 18.48 -11.15
N THR A 81 -5.29 19.22 -12.04
CA THR A 81 -5.51 19.13 -13.50
C THR A 81 -4.65 18.05 -14.17
N ASP A 82 -3.79 17.36 -13.42
CA ASP A 82 -2.95 16.27 -13.92
C ASP A 82 -3.71 14.95 -13.92
N ASN A 83 -4.70 14.87 -14.80
CA ASN A 83 -5.50 13.68 -15.06
C ASN A 83 -6.05 13.73 -16.50
N PHE A 84 -6.63 12.63 -16.98
CA PHE A 84 -7.10 12.52 -18.36
C PHE A 84 -8.22 13.50 -18.76
N THR A 85 -8.93 14.10 -17.79
CA THR A 85 -9.95 15.12 -18.07
C THR A 85 -9.38 16.54 -18.13
N HIS A 86 -8.12 16.71 -17.74
CA HIS A 86 -7.43 18.00 -17.60
C HIS A 86 -8.18 19.02 -16.74
N THR A 87 -9.08 18.54 -15.88
CA THR A 87 -9.94 19.34 -15.02
C THR A 87 -9.81 18.83 -13.60
N GLN A 88 -9.86 19.74 -12.62
CA GLN A 88 -9.93 19.37 -11.22
C GLN A 88 -11.36 18.88 -10.89
N LEU A 89 -11.47 17.63 -10.46
CA LEU A 89 -12.74 16.95 -10.19
C LEU A 89 -13.05 16.85 -8.68
N TYR A 90 -12.01 16.82 -7.85
CA TYR A 90 -12.12 16.87 -6.38
C TYR A 90 -11.71 18.26 -5.84
N PRO A 91 -12.15 18.64 -4.62
CA PRO A 91 -11.57 19.75 -3.88
C PRO A 91 -10.04 19.62 -3.72
N ALA A 92 -9.33 20.75 -3.64
CA ALA A 92 -7.86 20.74 -3.53
C ALA A 92 -7.36 20.16 -2.18
N ASP A 93 -8.23 20.20 -1.17
CA ASP A 93 -8.04 19.64 0.17
C ASP A 93 -8.71 18.27 0.34
N ALA A 94 -9.14 17.63 -0.76
CA ALA A 94 -9.72 16.30 -0.73
C ALA A 94 -8.80 15.28 -0.05
N ARG A 95 -9.44 14.33 0.63
CA ARG A 95 -8.82 13.26 1.41
C ARG A 95 -8.96 11.94 0.69
N CYS A 96 -7.97 11.07 0.82
CA CYS A 96 -8.07 9.70 0.33
C CYS A 96 -8.92 8.89 1.33
N LEU A 97 -10.22 8.81 1.05
CA LEU A 97 -11.16 8.04 1.86
C LEU A 97 -11.28 6.60 1.34
N VAL A 98 -11.24 5.61 2.22
CA VAL A 98 -11.44 4.19 1.91
C VAL A 98 -12.42 3.57 2.89
N HIS A 99 -13.21 2.60 2.47
CA HIS A 99 -14.06 1.85 3.37
C HIS A 99 -13.19 1.04 4.34
N GLN A 100 -13.55 1.01 5.62
CA GLN A 100 -12.80 0.35 6.71
C GLN A 100 -12.40 -1.11 6.44
N SER A 101 -13.13 -1.82 5.56
CA SER A 101 -12.76 -3.17 5.12
C SER A 101 -11.44 -3.24 4.33
N MET A 102 -10.96 -2.12 3.80
CA MET A 102 -9.67 -2.01 3.12
C MET A 102 -8.50 -1.94 4.12
N ALA A 103 -8.77 -1.59 5.39
CA ALA A 103 -7.75 -1.15 6.33
C ALA A 103 -6.63 -2.18 6.51
N HIS A 104 -6.98 -3.41 6.89
CA HIS A 104 -6.01 -4.50 7.09
C HIS A 104 -5.19 -4.78 5.83
N GLY A 105 -5.82 -4.75 4.65
CA GLY A 105 -5.14 -5.04 3.39
C GLY A 105 -4.13 -3.97 3.02
N LEU A 106 -4.50 -2.69 3.16
CA LEU A 106 -3.61 -1.56 2.90
C LEU A 106 -2.46 -1.48 3.90
N GLU A 107 -2.73 -1.74 5.19
CA GLU A 107 -1.69 -1.80 6.22
C GLU A 107 -0.66 -2.90 5.91
N SER A 108 -1.14 -4.08 5.55
CA SER A 108 -0.29 -5.24 5.20
C SER A 108 0.52 -4.98 3.92
N ALA A 109 -0.10 -4.37 2.90
CA ALA A 109 0.57 -4.02 1.66
C ALA A 109 1.67 -2.97 1.88
N ALA A 110 1.38 -1.93 2.65
CA ALA A 110 2.39 -0.93 3.04
C ALA A 110 3.55 -1.59 3.82
N ALA A 111 3.23 -2.46 4.78
CA ALA A 111 4.25 -3.19 5.54
C ALA A 111 5.15 -4.07 4.67
N ALA A 112 4.64 -4.64 3.58
CA ALA A 112 5.43 -5.45 2.64
C ALA A 112 6.44 -4.62 1.81
N LEU A 113 6.14 -3.35 1.56
CA LEU A 113 7.00 -2.43 0.79
C LEU A 113 8.08 -1.74 1.65
N ARG A 114 7.77 -1.47 2.93
CA ARG A 114 8.66 -0.75 3.86
C ARG A 114 10.09 -1.33 3.97
N PRO A 115 10.34 -2.65 3.96
CA PRO A 115 11.70 -3.20 4.02
C PRO A 115 12.59 -2.77 2.85
N GLN A 116 12.01 -2.35 1.73
CA GLN A 116 12.75 -1.82 0.59
C GLN A 116 12.88 -0.27 0.62
N GLY A 117 12.44 0.37 1.71
CA GLY A 117 12.38 1.83 1.85
C GLY A 117 11.27 2.45 1.00
N GLN A 118 10.27 1.67 0.59
CA GLN A 118 9.21 2.08 -0.31
C GLN A 118 7.92 2.34 0.46
N VAL A 119 7.20 3.38 0.04
CA VAL A 119 5.97 3.85 0.67
C VAL A 119 4.87 3.91 -0.40
N LEU A 120 3.64 3.54 -0.03
CA LEU A 120 2.50 3.62 -0.94
C LEU A 120 2.16 5.07 -1.26
N VAL A 121 1.81 5.30 -2.53
CA VAL A 121 1.35 6.57 -3.07
C VAL A 121 -0.06 6.33 -3.61
N PHE A 122 -1.02 7.14 -3.16
CA PHE A 122 -2.43 7.01 -3.51
C PHE A 122 -2.84 8.11 -4.50
N TRP A 123 -3.33 7.70 -5.66
CA TRP A 123 -3.79 8.59 -6.75
C TRP A 123 -5.31 8.71 -6.81
N ASP A 124 -6.03 7.65 -6.44
CA ASP A 124 -7.47 7.70 -6.24
C ASP A 124 -7.94 6.68 -5.19
N CYS A 125 -9.04 7.01 -4.52
CA CYS A 125 -9.61 6.23 -3.41
C CYS A 125 -11.14 6.19 -3.58
N TYR A 126 -11.92 6.62 -2.59
CA TYR A 126 -13.35 6.84 -2.79
C TYR A 126 -13.60 7.94 -3.84
N ARG A 127 -14.42 7.60 -4.86
CA ARG A 127 -14.82 8.49 -5.95
C ARG A 127 -16.32 8.78 -5.86
N PRO A 128 -16.74 10.05 -5.67
CA PRO A 128 -18.14 10.41 -5.74
C PRO A 128 -18.79 10.05 -7.09
N HIS A 129 -20.07 9.69 -7.07
CA HIS A 129 -20.77 9.21 -8.27
C HIS A 129 -20.82 10.25 -9.39
N ASP A 130 -21.04 11.52 -9.04
CA ASP A 130 -21.07 12.61 -10.02
C ASP A 130 -19.73 12.79 -10.74
N VAL A 131 -18.61 12.49 -10.07
CA VAL A 131 -17.27 12.46 -10.67
C VAL A 131 -17.15 11.31 -11.67
N GLN A 132 -17.62 10.11 -11.33
CA GLN A 132 -17.65 8.99 -12.27
C GLN A 132 -18.48 9.31 -13.53
N VAL A 133 -19.61 10.01 -13.35
CA VAL A 133 -20.44 10.49 -14.47
C VAL A 133 -19.68 11.48 -15.34
N LYS A 134 -19.02 12.49 -14.74
CA LYS A 134 -18.21 13.49 -15.47
C LYS A 134 -17.06 12.83 -16.25
N MET A 135 -16.33 11.92 -15.61
CA MET A 135 -15.26 11.13 -16.24
C MET A 135 -15.74 10.38 -17.48
N TYR A 136 -16.87 9.67 -17.36
CA TYR A 136 -17.43 8.91 -18.48
C TYR A 136 -17.94 9.80 -19.61
N GLN A 137 -18.39 11.02 -19.33
CA GLN A 137 -18.77 11.98 -20.37
C GLN A 137 -17.57 12.43 -21.22
N VAL A 138 -16.38 12.52 -20.62
CA VAL A 138 -15.13 12.87 -21.33
C VAL A 138 -14.64 11.68 -22.16
N VAL A 139 -14.63 10.47 -21.58
CA VAL A 139 -14.23 9.24 -22.28
C VAL A 139 -15.35 8.19 -22.16
N PRO A 140 -16.32 8.17 -23.08
CA PRO A 140 -17.47 7.26 -23.02
C PRO A 140 -17.14 5.86 -23.53
N ASN A 141 -16.01 5.31 -23.07
CA ASN A 141 -15.53 3.98 -23.45
C ASN A 141 -15.39 3.09 -22.20
N PRO A 142 -16.25 2.08 -22.02
CA PRO A 142 -16.21 1.20 -20.85
C PRO A 142 -14.98 0.29 -20.78
N ALA A 143 -14.13 0.27 -21.81
CA ALA A 143 -12.82 -0.37 -21.74
C ALA A 143 -11.81 0.42 -20.89
N TRP A 144 -12.06 1.71 -20.66
CA TRP A 144 -11.14 2.66 -20.02
C TRP A 144 -11.75 3.37 -18.82
N VAL A 145 -13.03 3.75 -18.91
CA VAL A 145 -13.74 4.41 -17.82
C VAL A 145 -15.03 3.65 -17.56
N ALA A 146 -15.19 3.16 -16.33
CA ALA A 146 -16.38 2.39 -15.96
C ALA A 146 -17.67 3.16 -16.28
N ARG A 147 -18.65 2.47 -16.89
CA ARG A 147 -19.94 3.08 -17.18
C ARG A 147 -20.66 3.34 -15.85
N PRO A 148 -21.08 4.59 -15.56
CA PRO A 148 -21.84 4.87 -14.35
C PRO A 148 -23.17 4.12 -14.38
N GLY A 149 -23.55 3.56 -13.23
CA GLY A 149 -24.77 2.78 -13.04
C GLY A 149 -25.57 3.27 -11.84
N PRO A 150 -26.70 2.60 -11.51
CA PRO A 150 -27.54 2.99 -10.38
C PRO A 150 -26.98 2.55 -9.01
N TYR A 151 -25.80 1.92 -8.98
CA TYR A 151 -25.20 1.35 -7.79
C TYR A 151 -23.72 1.71 -7.70
N ALA A 152 -23.26 1.92 -6.48
CA ALA A 152 -21.84 2.02 -6.17
C ALA A 152 -21.18 0.64 -6.15
N THR A 153 -20.06 0.53 -6.87
CA THR A 153 -19.07 -0.55 -6.77
C THR A 153 -17.67 0.07 -6.76
N SER A 154 -16.66 -0.73 -6.43
CA SER A 154 -15.25 -0.33 -6.57
C SER A 154 -14.95 1.03 -5.87
N HIS A 155 -14.41 2.02 -6.59
CA HIS A 155 -14.11 3.37 -6.09
C HIS A 155 -15.36 4.07 -5.52
N GLU A 156 -16.52 3.97 -6.16
CA GLU A 156 -17.77 4.58 -5.67
C GLU A 156 -18.26 3.95 -4.35
N ALA A 157 -17.79 2.75 -4.02
CA ALA A 157 -18.07 2.09 -2.74
C ALA A 157 -16.92 2.26 -1.71
N GLY A 158 -15.87 3.03 -2.06
CA GLY A 158 -14.65 3.19 -1.26
C GLY A 158 -13.84 1.90 -1.11
N ARG A 159 -14.01 0.93 -2.01
CA ARG A 159 -13.44 -0.43 -1.88
C ARG A 159 -12.39 -0.76 -2.95
N SER A 160 -11.89 0.27 -3.62
CA SER A 160 -10.78 0.18 -4.54
C SER A 160 -9.85 1.37 -4.34
N VAL A 161 -8.60 1.21 -4.71
CA VAL A 161 -7.59 2.26 -4.70
C VAL A 161 -6.75 2.18 -5.96
N ASP A 162 -6.32 3.35 -6.43
CA ASP A 162 -5.34 3.49 -7.49
C ASP A 162 -4.02 3.94 -6.87
N VAL A 163 -2.99 3.10 -7.00
CA VAL A 163 -1.75 3.27 -6.25
C VAL A 163 -0.49 3.01 -7.08
N THR A 164 0.59 3.63 -6.63
CA THR A 164 1.97 3.24 -6.94
C THR A 164 2.79 3.22 -5.63
N PHE A 165 4.11 3.19 -5.73
CA PHE A 165 4.99 3.36 -4.57
C PHE A 165 6.17 4.29 -4.88
N THR A 166 6.83 4.76 -3.83
CA THR A 166 8.04 5.58 -3.96
C THR A 166 9.24 4.77 -4.44
N SER A 167 10.02 5.36 -5.34
CA SER A 167 11.29 4.83 -5.80
C SER A 167 12.43 5.31 -4.90
N SER A 168 13.40 4.43 -4.66
CA SER A 168 14.69 4.79 -4.06
C SER A 168 15.68 5.39 -5.06
N GLN A 169 15.36 5.36 -6.36
CA GLN A 169 16.21 5.94 -7.41
C GLN A 169 15.95 7.43 -7.55
N GLN A 170 16.99 8.23 -7.33
CA GLN A 170 16.99 9.68 -7.55
C GLN A 170 18.21 10.12 -8.39
N PRO A 171 18.07 11.20 -9.18
CA PRO A 171 16.82 11.91 -9.47
C PRO A 171 15.92 11.10 -10.41
N CYS A 172 14.62 11.38 -10.38
CA CYS A 172 13.65 10.91 -11.38
C CYS A 172 13.17 12.10 -12.23
N PRO A 173 12.57 11.83 -13.39
CA PRO A 173 11.94 12.87 -14.20
C PRO A 173 10.79 13.57 -13.46
N THR A 174 10.53 14.85 -13.80
CA THR A 174 9.54 15.70 -13.11
C THR A 174 8.13 15.11 -13.12
N GLU A 175 7.75 14.46 -14.21
CA GLU A 175 6.47 13.76 -14.37
C GLU A 175 6.28 12.60 -13.37
N ARG A 176 7.37 12.11 -12.77
CA ARG A 176 7.36 11.07 -11.73
C ARG A 176 7.64 11.63 -10.34
N HIS A 177 7.31 12.90 -10.09
CA HIS A 177 7.31 13.46 -8.75
C HIS A 177 5.93 13.41 -8.10
N ALA A 178 5.90 13.12 -6.80
CA ALA A 178 4.78 13.44 -5.91
C ALA A 178 5.35 14.23 -4.73
N GLY A 179 5.22 15.55 -4.77
CA GLY A 179 5.93 16.45 -3.86
C GLY A 179 7.45 16.25 -3.94
N TYR A 180 8.08 15.84 -2.84
CA TYR A 180 9.52 15.56 -2.77
C TYR A 180 9.91 14.11 -3.07
N PHE A 181 8.92 13.26 -3.37
CA PHE A 181 9.15 11.84 -3.62
C PHE A 181 9.31 11.56 -5.11
N CYS A 182 10.23 10.64 -5.42
CA CYS A 182 10.26 10.01 -6.73
C CYS A 182 9.32 8.82 -6.77
N LEU A 183 8.53 8.70 -7.84
CA LEU A 183 7.62 7.60 -8.07
C LEU A 183 8.32 6.48 -8.84
N ALA A 184 7.91 5.24 -8.56
CA ALA A 184 8.36 4.08 -9.31
C ALA A 184 8.06 4.23 -10.81
N ASP A 185 9.02 3.85 -11.65
CA ASP A 185 8.73 3.70 -13.09
C ASP A 185 7.81 2.49 -13.26
N MET A 186 6.64 2.71 -13.83
CA MET A 186 5.66 1.66 -14.11
C MET A 186 5.44 1.47 -15.61
N GLY A 187 6.23 2.13 -16.47
CA GLY A 187 6.24 1.96 -17.92
C GLY A 187 5.13 2.69 -18.67
N THR A 188 4.10 3.13 -17.95
CA THR A 188 3.09 4.12 -18.36
C THR A 188 2.80 4.99 -17.14
N ASP A 189 2.18 6.14 -17.35
CA ASP A 189 1.59 6.91 -16.25
C ASP A 189 0.22 6.34 -15.85
N PHE A 190 -0.39 6.95 -14.83
CA PHE A 190 -1.79 6.77 -14.44
C PHE A 190 -2.74 7.21 -15.56
N ASP A 191 -3.92 6.57 -15.66
CA ASP A 191 -4.93 6.82 -16.70
C ASP A 191 -4.40 6.73 -18.15
N ASP A 192 -3.34 5.94 -18.37
CA ASP A 192 -2.90 5.59 -19.73
C ASP A 192 -3.88 4.59 -20.35
N PHE A 193 -4.69 5.07 -21.31
CA PHE A 193 -5.71 4.27 -21.99
C PHE A 193 -5.16 3.48 -23.18
N THR A 194 -4.05 2.78 -22.97
CA THR A 194 -3.45 1.86 -23.94
C THR A 194 -3.25 0.46 -23.36
N ASP A 195 -3.03 -0.52 -24.24
CA ASP A 195 -2.74 -1.90 -23.83
C ASP A 195 -1.48 -2.02 -22.95
N ARG A 196 -0.58 -1.02 -22.97
CA ARG A 196 0.61 -0.99 -22.12
C ARG A 196 0.26 -0.80 -20.64
N ALA A 197 -0.90 -0.22 -20.32
CA ALA A 197 -1.34 0.01 -18.96
C ALA A 197 -1.94 -1.25 -18.28
N LYS A 198 -2.25 -2.30 -19.05
CA LYS A 198 -2.76 -3.56 -18.49
C LYS A 198 -1.81 -4.14 -17.45
N ALA A 199 -2.36 -4.65 -16.35
CA ALA A 199 -1.60 -5.08 -15.17
C ALA A 199 -0.50 -6.12 -15.46
N PHE A 200 -0.69 -6.92 -16.51
CA PHE A 200 0.22 -8.00 -16.91
C PHE A 200 0.87 -7.76 -18.27
N ALA A 201 0.78 -6.54 -18.83
CA ALA A 201 1.42 -6.20 -20.09
C ALA A 201 2.95 -6.35 -19.99
N THR A 202 3.53 -7.03 -20.98
CA THR A 202 4.99 -7.18 -21.14
C THR A 202 5.51 -6.53 -22.42
N LYS A 203 4.63 -6.36 -23.42
CA LYS A 203 4.97 -5.71 -24.67
C LYS A 203 5.17 -4.21 -24.44
N ASP A 204 6.32 -3.70 -24.87
CA ASP A 204 6.69 -2.28 -24.76
C ASP A 204 6.68 -1.76 -23.31
N VAL A 205 6.85 -2.65 -22.33
CA VAL A 205 7.05 -2.34 -20.91
C VAL A 205 8.47 -2.77 -20.54
N GLY A 206 9.31 -1.81 -20.11
CA GLY A 206 10.70 -2.08 -19.76
C GLY A 206 10.83 -3.08 -18.60
N PRO A 207 11.95 -3.85 -18.50
CA PRO A 207 12.12 -4.85 -17.45
C PRO A 207 12.02 -4.31 -16.02
N ALA A 208 12.54 -3.09 -15.78
CA ALA A 208 12.45 -2.43 -14.48
C ALA A 208 10.99 -2.06 -14.12
N ALA A 209 10.26 -1.50 -15.08
CA ALA A 209 8.85 -1.17 -14.92
C ALA A 209 7.99 -2.41 -14.65
N TYR A 210 8.22 -3.49 -15.40
CA TYR A 210 7.54 -4.76 -15.17
C TYR A 210 7.84 -5.31 -13.76
N ALA A 211 9.10 -5.27 -13.32
CA ALA A 211 9.47 -5.69 -11.97
C ALA A 211 8.80 -4.85 -10.87
N ASN A 212 8.62 -3.54 -11.10
CA ASN A 212 7.88 -2.67 -10.18
C ASN A 212 6.39 -3.02 -10.13
N ARG A 213 5.75 -3.29 -11.27
CA ARG A 213 4.35 -3.77 -11.30
C ARG A 213 4.16 -5.09 -10.56
N VAL A 214 5.09 -6.03 -10.74
CA VAL A 214 5.11 -7.30 -9.98
C VAL A 214 5.20 -7.02 -8.48
N ARG A 215 6.14 -6.16 -8.07
CA ARG A 215 6.32 -5.80 -6.65
C ARG A 215 5.07 -5.17 -6.04
N LEU A 216 4.47 -4.20 -6.73
CA LEU A 216 3.24 -3.56 -6.28
C LEU A 216 2.13 -4.60 -6.13
N ARG A 217 1.92 -5.42 -7.16
CA ARG A 217 0.89 -6.46 -7.14
C ARG A 217 1.12 -7.47 -6.03
N ASP A 218 2.35 -7.92 -5.81
CA ASP A 218 2.68 -8.89 -4.76
C ASP A 218 2.43 -8.31 -3.37
N ALA A 219 2.79 -7.03 -3.15
CA ALA A 219 2.51 -6.34 -1.90
C ALA A 219 1.01 -6.17 -1.65
N MET A 220 0.25 -5.74 -2.65
CA MET A 220 -1.21 -5.58 -2.55
C MET A 220 -1.91 -6.93 -2.34
N ASN A 221 -1.51 -7.97 -3.08
CA ASN A 221 -2.00 -9.34 -2.92
C ASN A 221 -1.68 -9.92 -1.54
N TYR A 222 -0.52 -9.59 -0.95
CA TYR A 222 -0.17 -10.00 0.41
C TYR A 222 -1.18 -9.48 1.44
N GLY A 223 -1.71 -8.27 1.23
CA GLY A 223 -2.83 -7.73 2.02
C GLY A 223 -4.22 -8.28 1.67
N GLY A 224 -4.32 -9.16 0.67
CA GLY A 224 -5.59 -9.68 0.17
C GLY A 224 -6.34 -8.74 -0.78
N LEU A 225 -5.66 -7.73 -1.33
CA LEU A 225 -6.19 -6.84 -2.35
C LEU A 225 -5.85 -7.40 -3.74
N SER A 226 -6.80 -7.37 -4.67
CA SER A 226 -6.68 -8.01 -5.98
C SER A 226 -6.51 -6.97 -7.08
N VAL A 227 -5.52 -7.15 -7.94
CA VAL A 227 -5.30 -6.27 -9.10
C VAL A 227 -6.43 -6.41 -10.13
N TYR A 228 -6.88 -5.29 -10.70
CA TYR A 228 -7.73 -5.31 -11.90
C TYR A 228 -6.86 -5.55 -13.14
N SER A 229 -7.22 -6.51 -14.01
CA SER A 229 -6.34 -6.88 -15.13
C SER A 229 -6.19 -5.80 -16.21
N GLY A 230 -7.15 -4.87 -16.28
CA GLY A 230 -7.15 -3.75 -17.23
C GLY A 230 -6.12 -2.66 -16.90
N GLU A 231 -5.71 -2.54 -15.63
CA GLU A 231 -4.97 -1.38 -15.13
C GLU A 231 -3.97 -1.82 -14.06
N TRP A 232 -2.69 -1.47 -14.22
CA TRP A 232 -1.65 -1.93 -13.28
C TRP A 232 -1.74 -1.28 -11.90
N TRP A 233 -2.36 -0.10 -11.79
CA TRP A 233 -2.47 0.71 -10.58
C TRP A 233 -3.70 0.38 -9.73
N HIS A 234 -4.74 -0.23 -10.32
CA HIS A 234 -6.05 -0.44 -9.69
C HIS A 234 -6.09 -1.73 -8.86
N PHE A 235 -6.49 -1.60 -7.60
CA PHE A 235 -6.65 -2.73 -6.69
C PHE A 235 -8.00 -2.72 -5.97
N ASP A 236 -8.69 -3.84 -6.06
CA ASP A 236 -9.96 -4.10 -5.38
C ASP A 236 -9.74 -4.80 -4.05
N GLY A 237 -10.48 -4.38 -3.02
CA GLY A 237 -10.57 -5.10 -1.76
C GLY A 237 -11.87 -5.88 -1.58
N PRO A 238 -12.13 -6.35 -0.34
CA PRO A 238 -13.29 -7.20 -0.05
C PRO A 238 -14.61 -6.59 -0.51
N GLY A 239 -15.32 -7.31 -1.38
CA GLY A 239 -16.65 -6.93 -1.85
C GLY A 239 -16.70 -5.70 -2.76
N ALA A 240 -15.60 -5.33 -3.43
CA ALA A 240 -15.56 -4.22 -4.39
C ALA A 240 -16.63 -4.34 -5.49
N ALA A 241 -16.86 -5.54 -6.02
CA ALA A 241 -17.87 -5.79 -7.06
C ALA A 241 -19.32 -5.86 -6.56
N VAL A 242 -19.56 -5.85 -5.24
CA VAL A 242 -20.91 -5.93 -4.68
C VAL A 242 -21.63 -4.59 -4.86
N GLN A 243 -22.78 -4.62 -5.54
CA GLN A 243 -23.62 -3.44 -5.75
C GLN A 243 -24.17 -2.90 -4.43
N ARG A 244 -24.00 -1.59 -4.21
CA ARG A 244 -24.49 -0.86 -3.03
C ARG A 244 -25.23 0.41 -3.45
N PRO A 245 -26.04 1.00 -2.56
CA PRO A 245 -26.52 2.36 -2.79
C PRO A 245 -25.35 3.32 -3.03
N ILE A 246 -25.56 4.29 -3.92
CA ILE A 246 -24.62 5.40 -4.11
C ILE A 246 -24.46 6.13 -2.77
N LEU A 247 -23.21 6.44 -2.39
CA LEU A 247 -22.89 7.00 -1.08
C LEU A 247 -23.11 8.51 -0.98
N ASP A 248 -22.87 9.27 -2.07
CA ASP A 248 -22.94 10.74 -2.12
C ASP A 248 -22.26 11.45 -0.95
N VAL A 249 -21.07 10.98 -0.56
CA VAL A 249 -20.29 11.50 0.56
C VAL A 249 -19.28 12.54 0.05
N PRO A 250 -19.07 13.67 0.77
CA PRO A 250 -17.98 14.61 0.46
C PRO A 250 -16.60 13.99 0.71
N VAL A 251 -15.59 14.41 -0.07
CA VAL A 251 -14.23 13.87 0.02
C VAL A 251 -13.29 14.72 0.90
N ASP A 252 -13.72 15.88 1.37
CA ASP A 252 -13.00 16.81 2.25
C ASP A 252 -13.23 16.56 3.76
#